data_AF-A0A938MTE3-F1
#
_entry.id   AF-A0A938MTE3-F1
#
_cell.length_a   1.000
_cell.length_b   1.000
_cell.length_c   1.000
_cell.angle_alpha   90.00
_cell.angle_beta   90.00
_cell.angle_gamma   90.00
#
_symmetry.space_group_name_H-M   'P 1'
#
loop_
_entity.id
_entity.type
_entity.pdbx_description
1 polymer ?
#
loop_
_entity_poly.entity_id
_entity_poly.type
_entity_poly.pdbx_seq_one_letter_code
_entity_poly.pdbx_strand_id
1 'polypeptide(L)'
;MTGTQRYNKWLLRFNDPESQATSPAMTRLMANASVKQLVESEFNNLYSMENGVRQILDTAGVDTLLVPAYLNFGRRLYKLVKRYTGETARNECAVFIAYYVAKGLSQSVLELVRDYFNITAPTP
;
A
#
# COMPACT_ATOMS: atom_id res chain seq x y z
N MET A 1 9.79 28.27 -1.52
CA MET A 1 9.10 28.25 -0.21
C MET A 1 10.14 28.05 0.89
N THR A 2 10.31 29.02 1.77
CA THR A 2 11.22 28.95 2.93
C THR A 2 10.63 28.05 4.04
N GLY A 3 11.45 27.66 5.02
CA GLY A 3 11.01 26.84 6.15
C GLY A 3 9.86 27.49 6.94
N THR A 4 9.94 28.80 7.16
CA THR A 4 8.90 29.60 7.82
C THR A 4 7.56 29.55 7.06
N GLN A 5 7.59 29.62 5.73
CA GLN A 5 6.37 29.53 4.91
C GLN A 5 5.72 28.14 5.00
N ARG A 6 6.51 27.06 5.11
CA ARG A 6 5.99 25.70 5.32
C ARG A 6 5.36 25.53 6.70
N TYR A 7 6.01 26.05 7.74
CA TYR A 7 5.52 26.02 9.12
C TYR A 7 4.20 26.79 9.27
N ASN A 8 4.10 27.99 8.71
CA ASN A 8 2.86 28.78 8.76
C ASN A 8 1.70 28.09 8.01
N LYS A 9 1.99 27.44 6.88
CA LYS A 9 0.98 26.64 6.15
C LYS A 9 0.54 25.41 6.93
N TRP A 10 1.44 24.80 7.70
CA TRP A 10 1.11 23.68 8.59
C TRP A 10 0.23 24.17 9.76
N LEU A 11 0.61 25.27 10.43
CA LEU A 11 -0.19 25.85 11.53
C LEU A 11 -1.63 26.15 11.11
N LEU A 12 -1.86 26.72 9.92
CA LEU A 12 -3.20 26.99 9.41
C LEU A 12 -4.06 25.73 9.24
N ARG A 13 -3.47 24.54 9.07
CA ARG A 13 -4.20 23.28 8.91
C ARG A 13 -4.53 22.60 10.24
N PHE A 14 -3.74 22.86 11.28
CA PHE A 14 -3.78 22.08 12.53
C PHE A 14 -4.17 22.91 13.77
N ASN A 15 -4.11 24.25 13.72
CA ASN A 15 -4.62 25.14 14.77
C ASN A 15 -6.08 25.56 14.57
N ASP A 16 -6.79 24.99 13.60
CA ASP A 16 -8.24 25.16 13.49
C ASP A 16 -8.90 24.40 14.66
N PRO A 17 -9.73 25.04 15.51
CA PRO A 17 -10.49 24.36 16.57
C PRO A 17 -11.30 23.17 16.06
N GLU A 18 -11.72 23.17 14.77
CA GLU A 18 -12.36 22.02 14.13
C GLU A 18 -11.43 20.79 14.03
N SER A 19 -10.10 20.94 13.95
CA SER A 19 -9.16 19.84 13.72
C SER A 19 -8.91 18.94 14.95
N GLN A 20 -9.32 19.34 16.16
CA GLN A 20 -8.98 18.62 17.41
C GLN A 20 -10.05 17.62 17.87
N ALA A 21 -11.29 17.74 17.39
CA ALA A 21 -12.26 16.65 17.38
C ALA A 21 -12.19 15.94 16.03
N THR A 22 -12.63 14.68 15.92
CA THR A 22 -12.81 13.96 14.63
C THR A 22 -13.06 14.93 13.47
N SER A 23 -12.06 15.08 12.58
CA SER A 23 -12.01 16.16 11.59
C SER A 23 -13.41 16.41 10.98
N PRO A 24 -14.04 17.57 11.23
CA PRO A 24 -15.38 17.89 10.71
C PRO A 24 -15.43 17.78 9.19
N ALA A 25 -14.30 17.99 8.51
CA ALA A 25 -14.14 17.69 7.09
C ALA A 25 -14.31 16.20 6.76
N MET A 26 -13.70 15.29 7.53
CA MET A 26 -13.88 13.84 7.37
C MET A 26 -15.32 13.42 7.68
N THR A 27 -15.93 13.97 8.74
CA THR A 27 -17.34 13.70 9.08
C THR A 27 -18.28 14.13 7.95
N ARG A 28 -18.09 15.33 7.38
CA ARG A 28 -18.84 15.81 6.21
C ARG A 28 -18.60 14.93 4.97
N LEU A 29 -17.37 14.51 4.74
CA LEU A 29 -17.00 13.65 3.61
C LEU A 29 -17.65 12.27 3.71
N MET A 30 -17.63 11.65 4.89
CA MET A 30 -18.19 10.32 5.14
C MET A 30 -19.72 10.32 5.26
N ALA A 31 -20.34 11.48 5.50
CA ALA A 31 -21.79 11.65 5.40
C ALA A 31 -22.29 11.53 3.94
N ASN A 32 -21.42 11.70 2.95
CA ASN A 32 -21.77 11.44 1.55
C ASN A 32 -21.82 9.93 1.29
N ALA A 33 -23.01 9.42 0.94
CA ALA A 33 -23.25 8.00 0.70
C ALA A 33 -22.33 7.39 -0.37
N SER A 34 -22.03 8.13 -1.45
CA SER A 34 -21.16 7.64 -2.52
C SER A 34 -19.70 7.52 -2.06
N VAL A 35 -19.20 8.47 -1.26
CA VAL A 35 -17.86 8.39 -0.69
C VAL A 35 -17.75 7.23 0.29
N LYS A 36 -18.75 7.06 1.15
CA LYS A 36 -18.79 5.93 2.09
C LYS A 36 -18.72 4.59 1.35
N GLN A 37 -19.53 4.41 0.30
CA GLN A 37 -19.53 3.20 -0.52
C GLN A 37 -18.19 2.95 -1.21
N LEU A 38 -17.56 3.99 -1.76
CA LEU A 38 -16.23 3.88 -2.37
C LEU A 38 -15.19 3.42 -1.35
N VAL A 39 -15.16 4.04 -0.17
CA VAL A 39 -14.23 3.68 0.91
C VAL A 39 -14.44 2.25 1.36
N GLU A 40 -15.68 1.84 1.61
CA GLU A 40 -16.03 0.46 2.00
C GLU A 40 -15.59 -0.55 0.93
N SER A 41 -15.85 -0.26 -0.35
CA SER A 41 -15.41 -1.12 -1.46
C SER A 41 -13.89 -1.25 -1.53
N GLU A 42 -13.15 -0.17 -1.28
CA GLU A 42 -11.69 -0.16 -1.29
C GLU A 42 -11.09 -0.95 -0.12
N PHE A 43 -11.71 -0.86 1.07
CA PHE A 43 -11.31 -1.70 2.21
C PHE A 43 -11.58 -3.18 1.95
N ASN A 44 -12.72 -3.52 1.34
CA ASN A 44 -13.03 -4.91 0.97
C ASN A 44 -12.04 -5.46 -0.07
N ASN A 45 -11.68 -4.65 -1.07
CA ASN A 45 -10.67 -5.03 -2.06
C ASN A 45 -9.29 -5.23 -1.42
N LEU A 46 -8.89 -4.33 -0.51
CA LEU A 46 -7.62 -4.46 0.20
C LEU A 46 -7.60 -5.72 1.08
N TYR A 47 -8.67 -6.00 1.82
CA TYR A 47 -8.79 -7.19 2.64
C TYR A 47 -8.74 -8.48 1.81
N SER A 48 -9.45 -8.52 0.67
CA SER A 48 -9.41 -9.65 -0.26
C SER A 48 -8.00 -9.90 -0.79
N MET A 49 -7.29 -8.83 -1.20
CA MET A 49 -5.90 -8.92 -1.65
C MET A 49 -4.98 -9.45 -0.53
N GLU A 50 -5.10 -8.92 0.69
CA GLU A 50 -4.27 -9.36 1.82
C GLU A 50 -4.48 -10.84 2.16
N ASN A 51 -5.71 -11.35 2.04
CA ASN A 51 -6.00 -12.76 2.22
C ASN A 51 -5.38 -13.62 1.11
N GLY A 52 -5.45 -13.17 -0.15
CA GLY A 52 -4.80 -13.87 -1.27
C GLY A 52 -3.28 -13.96 -1.07
N VAL A 53 -2.64 -12.85 -0.66
CA VAL A 53 -1.21 -12.84 -0.34
C VAL A 53 -0.92 -13.73 0.87
N ARG A 54 -1.72 -13.67 1.94
CA ARG A 54 -1.56 -14.54 3.12
C ARG A 54 -1.58 -16.02 2.74
N GLN A 55 -2.52 -16.44 1.90
CA GLN A 55 -2.60 -17.84 1.45
C GLN A 55 -1.32 -18.31 0.75
N ILE A 56 -0.70 -17.44 -0.05
CA ILE A 56 0.59 -17.72 -0.70
C ILE A 56 1.69 -17.90 0.34
N LEU A 57 1.74 -17.02 1.35
CA LEU A 57 2.74 -17.08 2.43
C LEU A 57 2.59 -18.33 3.29
N ASP A 58 1.35 -18.69 3.61
CA ASP A 58 1.03 -19.92 4.37
C ASP A 58 1.47 -21.17 3.58
N THR A 59 1.21 -21.19 2.27
CA THR A 59 1.63 -22.28 1.37
C THR A 59 3.16 -22.36 1.26
N ALA A 60 3.84 -21.22 1.25
CA ALA A 60 5.30 -21.12 1.19
C ALA A 60 5.97 -21.41 2.55
N GLY A 61 5.21 -21.67 3.62
CA GLY A 61 5.75 -21.99 4.94
C GLY A 61 6.48 -20.81 5.60
N VAL A 62 6.05 -19.58 5.31
CA VAL A 62 6.68 -18.37 5.87
C VAL A 62 6.40 -18.27 7.37
N ASP A 63 7.43 -17.98 8.16
CA ASP A 63 7.29 -17.72 9.59
C ASP A 63 6.29 -16.59 9.85
N THR A 64 5.34 -16.82 10.76
CA THR A 64 4.32 -15.85 11.16
C THR A 64 4.88 -14.49 11.59
N LEU A 65 6.10 -14.44 12.14
CA LEU A 65 6.80 -13.21 12.49
C LEU A 65 7.13 -12.35 11.26
N LEU A 66 7.38 -12.98 10.11
CA LEU A 66 7.74 -12.32 8.86
C LEU A 66 6.53 -11.98 7.99
N VAL A 67 5.36 -12.60 8.22
CA VAL A 67 4.12 -12.34 7.47
C VAL A 67 3.80 -10.84 7.32
N PRO A 68 3.90 -9.98 8.35
CA PRO A 68 3.66 -8.55 8.20
C PRO A 68 4.59 -7.87 7.19
N ALA A 69 5.85 -8.30 7.10
CA ALA A 69 6.82 -7.74 6.16
C ALA A 69 6.45 -8.08 4.71
N TYR A 70 6.03 -9.32 4.44
CA TYR A 70 5.56 -9.74 3.11
C TYR A 70 4.20 -9.12 2.76
N LEU A 71 3.27 -8.97 3.70
CA LEU A 71 2.01 -8.27 3.46
C LEU A 71 2.25 -6.80 3.10
N ASN A 72 3.24 -6.15 3.72
CA ASN A 72 3.63 -4.79 3.34
C ASN A 72 4.17 -4.70 1.91
N PHE A 73 4.91 -5.72 1.45
CA PHE A 73 5.32 -5.82 0.05
C PHE A 73 4.09 -6.00 -0.87
N GLY A 74 3.17 -6.90 -0.53
CA GLY A 74 1.91 -7.09 -1.26
C GLY A 74 1.09 -5.79 -1.37
N ARG A 75 0.97 -5.01 -0.29
CA ARG A 75 0.32 -3.68 -0.29
C ARG A 75 1.01 -2.69 -1.22
N ARG A 76 2.35 -2.72 -1.31
CA ARG A 76 3.10 -1.87 -2.26
C ARG A 76 2.81 -2.27 -3.71
N LEU A 77 2.74 -3.56 -4.01
CA LEU A 77 2.36 -4.03 -5.35
C LEU A 77 0.90 -3.71 -5.69
N TYR A 78 -0.02 -3.87 -4.74
CA TYR A 78 -1.43 -3.47 -4.91
C TYR A 78 -1.56 -1.98 -5.29
N LYS A 79 -0.79 -1.10 -4.62
CA LYS A 79 -0.74 0.32 -4.99
C LYS A 79 -0.07 0.55 -6.35
N LEU A 80 0.94 -0.25 -6.69
CA LEU A 80 1.68 -0.15 -7.95
C LEU A 80 0.79 -0.45 -9.14
N VAL A 81 0.08 -1.58 -9.14
CA VAL A 81 -0.77 -2.02 -10.26
C VAL A 81 -1.96 -1.09 -10.50
N LYS A 82 -2.42 -0.37 -9.48
CA LYS A 82 -3.46 0.66 -9.63
C LYS A 82 -2.95 1.94 -10.30
N ARG A 83 -1.63 2.11 -10.44
CA ARG A 83 -1.00 3.34 -10.96
C ARG A 83 -0.24 3.13 -12.26
N TYR A 84 0.39 1.98 -12.43
CA TYR A 84 1.28 1.70 -13.53
C TYR A 84 1.03 0.29 -14.09
N THR A 85 1.32 0.12 -15.37
CA THR A 85 1.23 -1.15 -16.09
C THR A 85 2.48 -1.33 -16.97
N GLY A 86 2.63 -2.53 -17.54
CA GLY A 86 3.72 -2.84 -18.48
C GLY A 86 5.11 -2.67 -17.86
N GLU A 87 6.03 -2.11 -18.64
CA GLU A 87 7.46 -2.05 -18.30
C GLU A 87 7.76 -1.29 -17.02
N THR A 88 7.08 -0.16 -16.79
CA THR A 88 7.23 0.63 -15.57
C THR A 88 6.88 -0.19 -14.33
N ALA A 89 5.78 -0.96 -14.37
CA ALA A 89 5.39 -1.80 -13.26
C ALA A 89 6.40 -2.93 -13.01
N ARG A 90 6.98 -3.53 -14.07
CA ARG A 90 8.01 -4.57 -13.95
C ARG A 90 9.27 -4.04 -13.26
N ASN A 91 9.75 -2.88 -13.70
CA ASN A 91 10.96 -2.26 -13.16
C ASN A 91 10.80 -1.83 -11.70
N GLU A 92 9.68 -1.17 -11.37
CA GLU A 92 9.37 -0.80 -9.98
C GLU A 92 9.22 -2.03 -9.08
N CYS A 93 8.58 -3.10 -9.57
CA CYS A 93 8.46 -4.34 -8.83
C CYS A 93 9.84 -4.97 -8.54
N ALA A 94 10.74 -4.97 -9.53
CA ALA A 94 12.10 -5.49 -9.35
C ALA A 94 12.88 -4.69 -8.29
N VAL A 95 12.75 -3.37 -8.29
CA VAL A 95 13.33 -2.50 -7.24
C VAL A 95 12.77 -2.86 -5.86
N PHE A 96 11.46 -3.10 -5.76
CA PHE A 96 10.85 -3.51 -4.48
C PHE A 96 11.34 -4.88 -4.02
N ILE A 97 11.45 -5.86 -4.93
CA ILE A 97 11.99 -7.19 -4.59
C ILE A 97 13.41 -7.02 -4.04
N ALA A 98 14.30 -6.32 -4.74
CA ALA A 98 15.67 -6.08 -4.29
C ALA A 98 15.72 -5.41 -2.90
N TYR A 99 14.84 -4.43 -2.65
CA TYR A 99 14.73 -3.75 -1.35
C TYR A 99 14.34 -4.69 -0.21
N TYR A 100 13.37 -5.59 -0.43
CA TYR A 100 12.93 -6.53 0.62
C TYR A 100 13.90 -7.71 0.78
N VAL A 101 14.55 -8.16 -0.29
CA VAL A 101 15.66 -9.14 -0.22
C VAL A 101 16.80 -8.59 0.62
N ALA A 102 17.18 -7.32 0.44
CA ALA A 102 18.20 -6.66 1.27
C ALA A 102 17.81 -6.57 2.76
N LYS A 103 16.53 -6.74 3.10
CA LYS A 103 16.03 -6.82 4.49
C LYS A 103 15.95 -8.24 5.04
N GLY A 104 16.40 -9.23 4.26
CA GLY A 104 16.41 -10.64 4.65
C GLY A 104 15.16 -11.42 4.27
N LEU A 105 14.28 -10.91 3.41
CA LEU A 105 13.15 -11.69 2.89
C LEU A 105 13.61 -12.59 1.73
N SER A 106 12.96 -13.74 1.58
CA SER A 106 13.25 -14.69 0.51
C SER A 106 12.77 -14.16 -0.84
N GLN A 107 13.67 -14.10 -1.81
CA GLN A 107 13.35 -13.67 -3.16
C GLN A 107 12.28 -14.54 -3.80
N SER A 108 12.36 -15.86 -3.66
CA SER A 108 11.39 -16.79 -4.28
C SER A 108 9.96 -16.55 -3.78
N VAL A 109 9.81 -16.23 -2.49
CA VAL A 109 8.49 -15.91 -1.91
C VAL A 109 7.99 -14.55 -2.41
N LEU A 110 8.87 -13.56 -2.54
CA LEU A 110 8.50 -12.25 -3.11
C LEU A 110 8.07 -12.37 -4.58
N GLU A 111 8.70 -13.27 -5.35
CA GLU A 111 8.33 -13.57 -6.73
C GLU A 111 6.96 -14.27 -6.84
N LEU A 112 6.65 -15.20 -5.93
CA LEU A 112 5.30 -15.78 -5.84
C LEU A 112 4.24 -14.71 -5.58
N VAL A 113 4.52 -13.76 -4.68
CA VAL A 113 3.63 -12.63 -4.42
C VAL A 113 3.53 -11.71 -5.63
N ARG A 114 4.62 -11.48 -6.37
CA ARG A 114 4.59 -10.72 -7.64
C ARG A 114 3.65 -11.39 -8.65
N ASP A 115 3.75 -12.70 -8.80
CA ASP A 115 2.99 -13.45 -9.79
C ASP A 115 1.47 -13.40 -9.53
N TYR A 116 1.06 -13.32 -8.26
CA TYR A 116 -0.33 -13.05 -7.88
C TYR A 116 -0.89 -11.73 -8.45
N PHE A 117 -0.03 -10.72 -8.63
CA PHE A 117 -0.39 -9.45 -9.27
C PHE A 117 -0.23 -9.45 -10.79
N ASN A 118 0.06 -10.60 -11.41
CA ASN A 118 0.32 -10.76 -12.85
C ASN A 118 1.43 -9.85 -13.39
N ILE A 119 2.43 -9.53 -12.57
CA ILE A 119 3.60 -8.77 -12.99
C ILE A 119 4.68 -9.77 -13.43
N THR A 120 5.11 -9.70 -14.69
CA THR A 120 6.22 -10.54 -15.17
C THR A 120 7.58 -9.97 -14.76
N ALA A 121 8.59 -10.82 -14.70
CA ALA A 121 9.96 -10.37 -14.49
C ALA A 121 10.38 -9.37 -15.59
N PRO A 122 11.19 -8.34 -15.28
CA PRO A 122 11.74 -7.46 -16.30
C PRO A 122 12.63 -8.26 -17.26
N THR A 123 12.60 -7.88 -18.53
CA THR A 123 13.48 -8.46 -19.56
C THR A 123 14.91 -7.93 -19.38
N PRO A 124 15.95 -8.75 -19.59
CA PRO A 124 17.35 -8.33 -19.56
C PRO A 124 17.68 -7.21 -20.55
#